data_AF-A0A849ETZ3-F1
#
_entry.id   AF-A0A849ETZ3-F1
#
_cell.length_a   1.000
_cell.length_b   1.000
_cell.length_c   1.000
_cell.angle_alpha   90.00
_cell.angle_beta   90.00
_cell.angle_gamma   90.00
#
_symmetry.space_group_name_H-M   'P 1'
#
loop_
_entity.id
_entity.type
_entity.pdbx_description
1 polymer ?
#
loop_
_entity_poly.entity_id
_entity_poly.type
_entity_poly.pdbx_seq_one_letter_code
_entity_poly.pdbx_strand_id
1 'polypeptide(L)'
;MNRRQANARALESELAWFNHVLETRIGIYFQHDGAADSIHDVLPPPLTESGSFYHRLVHEQHMSMDERIVLLLALIPHIRPQVLDTFFIQNKNFDRGFTEFGGLKGHTHSGFLPTGETAAFILAGDDLEKRFDIQALYDPDHFFARKTILRLEPVEKTEPFLSGALTISAEYLSKLTTGLDHKPDYNIHFPAKLITTQLDWKDLVLSPEAMADVSHIATWLQHGPTIRNHWGLGKVIKPGYRCLFYGPPGTGKTLTATLVGKTTGVDVYRIDLSKVVSKYIGETEKNLAGVFDQAVNKNWILFFDEADALFGKRTQTSSAHDRYANQEVSYLLQRIEDYPGVVILATNLKDNIDEAFARRFQSTVYFPIPDADQRLQLWRNMDNGKRIFADDVDLHRLATDYELSGGAVANVVCYSAILAMEQNHDAITQNLVQNAIAKELRKEGKTI
;
A
#
# COMPACT_ATOMS: atom_id res chain seq x y z
N MET A 1 10.55 14.77 -21.77
CA MET A 1 10.94 13.34 -21.88
C MET A 1 9.99 12.52 -21.03
N ASN A 2 9.44 11.42 -21.53
CA ASN A 2 8.59 10.52 -20.71
C ASN A 2 9.45 9.95 -19.57
N ARG A 3 8.94 9.89 -18.33
CA ARG A 3 9.68 9.39 -17.14
C ARG A 3 10.35 8.03 -17.41
N ARG A 4 9.64 7.15 -18.12
CA ARG A 4 10.15 5.84 -18.55
C ARG A 4 11.38 5.93 -19.45
N GLN A 5 11.40 6.87 -20.40
CA GLN A 5 12.54 7.06 -21.31
C GLN A 5 13.75 7.62 -20.56
N ALA A 6 13.54 8.53 -19.61
CA ALA A 6 14.60 9.05 -18.75
C ALA A 6 15.22 7.95 -17.88
N ASN A 7 14.38 7.11 -17.29
CA ASN A 7 14.83 5.95 -16.54
C ASN A 7 15.63 4.96 -17.41
N ALA A 8 15.13 4.64 -18.61
CA ALA A 8 15.81 3.70 -19.51
C ALA A 8 17.21 4.20 -19.90
N ARG A 9 17.36 5.47 -20.29
CA ARG A 9 18.67 6.03 -20.65
C ARG A 9 19.66 6.04 -19.49
N ALA A 10 19.21 6.43 -18.30
CA ALA A 10 20.05 6.40 -17.11
C ALA A 10 20.50 4.96 -16.80
N LEU A 11 19.58 4.00 -16.81
CA LEU A 11 19.94 2.60 -16.57
C LEU A 11 20.84 2.02 -17.68
N GLU A 12 20.74 2.48 -18.93
CA GLU A 12 21.66 2.07 -20.00
C GLU A 12 23.10 2.46 -19.72
N SER A 13 23.35 3.71 -19.29
CA SER A 13 24.71 4.14 -18.91
C SER A 13 25.24 3.40 -17.70
N GLU A 14 24.38 3.16 -16.69
CA GLU A 14 24.76 2.43 -15.48
C GLU A 14 25.06 0.95 -15.76
N LEU A 15 24.28 0.31 -16.64
CA LEU A 15 24.51 -1.08 -17.03
C LEU A 15 25.79 -1.25 -17.85
N ALA A 16 26.10 -0.28 -18.73
CA ALA A 16 27.37 -0.27 -19.45
C ALA A 16 28.56 -0.15 -18.49
N TRP A 17 28.44 0.73 -17.50
CA TRP A 17 29.44 0.86 -16.43
C TRP A 17 29.56 -0.41 -15.58
N PHE A 18 28.44 -0.97 -15.12
CA PHE A 18 28.44 -2.22 -14.35
C PHE A 18 29.08 -3.38 -15.11
N ASN A 19 28.81 -3.51 -16.42
CA ASN A 19 29.47 -4.53 -17.24
C ASN A 19 30.99 -4.37 -17.23
N HIS A 20 31.49 -3.14 -17.36
CA HIS A 20 32.93 -2.88 -17.32
C HIS A 20 33.55 -3.18 -15.94
N VAL A 21 32.83 -2.87 -14.86
CA VAL A 21 33.21 -3.28 -13.48
C VAL A 21 33.28 -4.79 -13.36
N LEU A 22 32.28 -5.51 -13.87
CA LEU A 22 32.20 -6.97 -13.81
C LEU A 22 33.32 -7.64 -14.62
N GLU A 23 33.55 -7.18 -15.85
CA GLU A 23 34.67 -7.63 -16.69
C GLU A 23 36.02 -7.43 -15.99
N THR A 24 36.20 -6.26 -15.35
CA THR A 24 37.42 -5.94 -14.58
C THR A 24 37.59 -6.89 -13.40
N ARG A 25 36.53 -7.13 -12.60
CA ARG A 25 36.59 -8.07 -11.46
C ARG A 25 36.93 -9.49 -11.92
N ILE A 26 36.28 -9.98 -12.97
CA ILE A 26 36.53 -11.32 -13.51
C ILE A 26 37.96 -11.41 -14.07
N GLY A 27 38.44 -10.35 -14.72
CA GLY A 27 39.82 -10.22 -15.19
C GLY A 27 40.84 -10.34 -14.06
N ILE A 28 40.63 -9.61 -12.97
CA ILE A 28 41.46 -9.66 -11.74
C ILE A 28 41.48 -11.08 -11.17
N TYR A 29 40.30 -11.71 -11.00
CA TYR A 29 40.18 -13.03 -10.37
C TYR A 29 40.90 -14.13 -11.15
N PHE A 30 40.76 -14.14 -12.48
CA PHE A 30 41.42 -15.14 -13.34
C PHE A 30 42.85 -14.75 -13.76
N GLN A 31 43.38 -13.62 -13.28
CA GLN A 31 44.73 -13.14 -13.58
C GLN A 31 44.99 -13.02 -15.09
N HIS A 32 44.06 -12.42 -15.85
CA HIS A 32 44.27 -12.16 -17.27
C HIS A 32 45.38 -11.11 -17.48
N ASP A 33 46.26 -11.33 -18.46
CA ASP A 33 47.30 -10.36 -18.83
C ASP A 33 46.67 -9.01 -19.21
N GLY A 34 47.06 -7.94 -18.51
CA GLY A 34 46.55 -6.57 -18.72
C GLY A 34 45.27 -6.22 -17.95
N ALA A 35 44.82 -7.04 -16.99
CA ALA A 35 43.74 -6.69 -16.09
C ALA A 35 44.10 -5.47 -15.21
N ALA A 36 43.14 -4.58 -14.96
CA ALA A 36 43.33 -3.45 -14.04
C ALA A 36 43.58 -3.95 -12.61
N ASP A 37 44.27 -3.16 -11.80
CA ASP A 37 44.59 -3.53 -10.40
C ASP A 37 43.36 -3.42 -9.48
N SER A 38 42.38 -2.58 -9.84
CA SER A 38 41.21 -2.32 -9.01
C SER A 38 39.95 -2.08 -9.83
N ILE A 39 38.82 -2.55 -9.31
CA ILE A 39 37.50 -2.18 -9.87
C ILE A 39 37.20 -0.68 -9.71
N HIS A 40 37.84 0.00 -8.76
CA HIS A 40 37.58 1.41 -8.47
C HIS A 40 38.19 2.36 -9.51
N ASP A 41 39.04 1.86 -10.40
CA ASP A 41 39.55 2.60 -11.55
C ASP A 41 38.46 2.78 -12.63
N VAL A 42 37.41 1.95 -12.59
CA VAL A 42 36.23 2.03 -13.45
C VAL A 42 35.25 3.06 -12.89
N LEU A 43 35.48 4.33 -13.23
CA LEU A 43 34.71 5.45 -12.70
C LEU A 43 33.22 5.36 -13.10
N PRO A 44 32.29 5.64 -12.17
CA PRO A 44 30.87 5.65 -12.45
C PRO A 44 30.48 6.75 -13.44
N PRO A 45 29.41 6.54 -14.24
CA PRO A 45 28.94 7.55 -15.17
C PRO A 45 28.49 8.79 -14.41
N PRO A 46 28.70 9.99 -14.98
CA PRO A 46 28.29 11.24 -14.37
C PRO A 46 26.76 11.30 -14.31
N LEU A 47 26.22 11.87 -13.24
CA LEU A 47 24.77 12.00 -13.00
C LEU A 47 24.14 13.14 -13.82
N THR A 48 24.50 13.25 -15.10
CA THR A 48 24.08 14.32 -15.99
C THR A 48 22.78 13.95 -16.70
N GLU A 49 21.64 13.99 -15.99
CA GLU A 49 20.28 14.14 -16.56
C GLU A 49 19.21 14.23 -15.45
N SER A 50 18.52 15.37 -15.35
CA SER A 50 17.67 15.79 -14.21
C SER A 50 16.26 15.16 -14.12
N GLY A 51 15.98 14.09 -14.88
CA GLY A 51 14.62 13.55 -15.02
C GLY A 51 14.39 12.12 -14.56
N SER A 52 15.44 11.30 -14.41
CA SER A 52 15.28 9.88 -14.04
C SER A 52 15.06 9.71 -12.54
N PHE A 53 14.32 8.68 -12.15
CA PHE A 53 14.20 8.29 -10.74
C PHE A 53 15.53 7.74 -10.20
N TYR A 54 16.30 7.02 -11.03
CA TYR A 54 17.60 6.48 -10.63
C TYR A 54 18.57 7.61 -10.19
N HIS A 55 18.77 8.64 -11.01
CA HIS A 55 19.67 9.74 -10.66
C HIS A 55 19.22 10.49 -9.41
N ARG A 56 17.91 10.72 -9.25
CA ARG A 56 17.37 11.31 -8.02
C ARG A 56 17.65 10.44 -6.81
N LEU A 57 17.45 9.14 -6.91
CA LEU A 57 17.70 8.21 -5.82
C LEU A 57 19.19 8.20 -5.42
N VAL A 58 20.10 8.13 -6.40
CA VAL A 58 21.55 8.20 -6.18
C VAL A 58 21.95 9.51 -5.49
N HIS A 59 21.41 10.64 -5.96
CA HIS A 59 21.70 11.95 -5.40
C HIS A 59 21.13 12.12 -3.99
N GLU A 60 19.87 11.74 -3.76
CA GLU A 60 19.19 11.89 -2.47
C GLU A 60 19.78 10.99 -1.37
N GLN A 61 20.37 9.85 -1.73
CA GLN A 61 21.04 8.96 -0.77
C GLN A 61 22.55 9.15 -0.71
N HIS A 62 23.11 10.06 -1.52
CA HIS A 62 24.55 10.25 -1.68
C HIS A 62 25.28 8.93 -1.96
N MET A 63 24.75 8.13 -2.89
CA MET A 63 25.21 6.75 -3.03
C MET A 63 26.68 6.65 -3.45
N SER A 64 27.39 5.75 -2.80
CA SER A 64 28.75 5.35 -3.18
C SER A 64 28.76 4.49 -4.45
N MET A 65 29.96 4.22 -4.96
CA MET A 65 30.16 3.26 -6.06
C MET A 65 29.60 1.87 -5.69
N ASP A 66 29.90 1.41 -4.48
CA ASP A 66 29.53 0.08 -4.01
C ASP A 66 28.02 -0.08 -3.90
N GLU A 67 27.34 0.93 -3.34
CA GLU A 67 25.88 0.96 -3.24
C GLU A 67 25.20 0.97 -4.62
N ARG A 68 25.76 1.72 -5.59
CA ARG A 68 25.25 1.72 -6.96
C ARG A 68 25.41 0.35 -7.61
N ILE A 69 26.53 -0.34 -7.40
CA ILE A 69 26.76 -1.70 -7.89
C ILE A 69 25.74 -2.66 -7.27
N VAL A 70 25.53 -2.62 -5.95
CA VAL A 70 24.54 -3.48 -5.27
C VAL A 70 23.11 -3.23 -5.77
N LEU A 71 22.74 -1.96 -5.96
CA LEU A 71 21.44 -1.61 -6.53
C LEU A 71 21.27 -2.14 -7.96
N LEU A 72 22.29 -2.00 -8.81
CA LEU A 72 22.26 -2.53 -10.17
C LEU A 72 22.20 -4.07 -10.17
N LEU A 73 22.96 -4.72 -9.30
CA LEU A 73 22.94 -6.17 -9.14
C LEU A 73 21.53 -6.68 -8.82
N ALA A 74 20.80 -6.00 -7.91
CA ALA A 74 19.41 -6.33 -7.61
C ALA A 74 18.43 -6.04 -8.77
N LEU A 75 18.74 -5.08 -9.64
CA LEU A 75 17.90 -4.68 -10.78
C LEU A 75 18.08 -5.59 -12.01
N ILE A 76 19.31 -6.03 -12.28
CA ILE A 76 19.71 -6.72 -13.50
C ILE A 76 18.82 -7.94 -13.84
N PRO A 77 18.44 -8.82 -12.89
CA PRO A 77 17.54 -9.94 -13.16
C PRO A 77 16.21 -9.54 -13.80
N HIS A 78 15.74 -8.31 -13.57
CA HIS A 78 14.47 -7.80 -14.08
C HIS A 78 14.58 -7.06 -15.42
N ILE A 79 15.77 -6.56 -15.79
CA ILE A 79 15.94 -5.65 -16.94
C ILE A 79 16.90 -6.18 -18.01
N ARG A 80 17.99 -6.85 -17.64
CA ARG A 80 19.00 -7.43 -18.55
C ARG A 80 19.63 -8.68 -17.93
N PRO A 81 18.87 -9.76 -17.66
CA PRO A 81 19.35 -10.92 -16.91
C PRO A 81 20.61 -11.56 -17.49
N GLN A 82 20.80 -11.50 -18.82
CA GLN A 82 21.96 -12.06 -19.51
C GLN A 82 23.32 -11.46 -19.07
N VAL A 83 23.32 -10.28 -18.44
CA VAL A 83 24.53 -9.67 -17.89
C VAL A 83 25.18 -10.56 -16.81
N LEU A 84 24.38 -11.33 -16.07
CA LEU A 84 24.87 -12.19 -14.99
C LEU A 84 25.20 -13.62 -15.44
N ASP A 85 25.02 -13.95 -16.73
CA ASP A 85 25.28 -15.31 -17.22
C ASP A 85 26.76 -15.72 -17.07
N THR A 86 27.67 -14.74 -16.95
CA THR A 86 29.10 -14.98 -16.66
C THR A 86 29.31 -15.77 -15.36
N PHE A 87 28.38 -15.69 -14.40
CA PHE A 87 28.49 -16.42 -13.14
C PHE A 87 28.11 -17.90 -13.25
N PHE A 88 27.58 -18.35 -14.40
CA PHE A 88 27.38 -19.78 -14.66
C PHE A 88 28.64 -20.51 -15.14
N ILE A 89 29.78 -19.83 -15.25
CA ILE A 89 31.05 -20.47 -15.61
C ILE A 89 31.39 -21.56 -14.57
N GLN A 90 31.59 -22.77 -15.06
CA GLN A 90 31.96 -23.92 -14.23
C GLN A 90 33.47 -23.97 -14.01
N ASN A 91 33.86 -24.29 -12.78
CA ASN A 91 35.21 -24.66 -12.45
C ASN A 91 35.49 -26.09 -12.93
N LYS A 92 36.27 -26.21 -14.01
CA LYS A 92 36.61 -27.50 -14.65
C LYS A 92 37.34 -28.47 -13.71
N ASN A 93 37.99 -27.99 -12.65
CA ASN A 93 38.73 -28.83 -11.72
C ASN A 93 37.81 -29.53 -10.70
N PHE A 94 36.66 -28.95 -10.39
CA PHE A 94 35.77 -29.42 -9.32
C PHE A 94 34.37 -29.81 -9.80
N ASP A 95 34.11 -29.71 -11.12
CA ASP A 95 32.80 -30.00 -11.74
C ASP A 95 31.62 -29.28 -11.06
N ARG A 96 31.86 -28.03 -10.64
CA ARG A 96 30.87 -27.15 -10.00
C ARG A 96 31.14 -25.69 -10.32
N GLY A 97 30.18 -24.81 -10.04
CA GLY A 97 30.40 -23.36 -10.09
C GLY A 97 31.43 -22.89 -9.06
N PHE A 98 31.98 -21.70 -9.25
CA PHE A 98 32.83 -21.04 -8.25
C PHE A 98 31.97 -20.66 -7.04
N THR A 99 32.38 -21.08 -5.85
CA THR A 99 31.61 -20.82 -4.61
C THR A 99 31.54 -19.33 -4.33
N GLU A 100 32.64 -18.64 -4.62
CA GLU A 100 32.86 -17.21 -4.41
C GLU A 100 31.90 -16.35 -5.24
N PHE A 101 31.40 -16.86 -6.38
CA PHE A 101 30.45 -16.12 -7.21
C PHE A 101 29.05 -16.04 -6.58
N GLY A 102 28.75 -16.97 -5.66
CA GLY A 102 27.44 -17.08 -5.06
C GLY A 102 26.32 -17.27 -6.09
N GLY A 103 25.16 -16.70 -5.78
CA GLY A 103 24.00 -16.72 -6.66
C GLY A 103 23.15 -17.98 -6.56
N LEU A 104 21.88 -17.83 -6.96
CA LEU A 104 20.91 -18.89 -7.06
C LEU A 104 20.44 -19.02 -8.51
N LYS A 105 20.10 -20.24 -8.93
CA LYS A 105 19.48 -20.46 -10.23
C LYS A 105 17.97 -20.27 -10.12
N GLY A 106 17.42 -19.31 -10.86
CA GLY A 106 15.99 -19.04 -10.87
C GLY A 106 15.18 -20.24 -11.35
N HIS A 107 14.18 -20.66 -10.57
CA HIS A 107 13.39 -21.86 -10.89
C HIS A 107 12.54 -21.71 -12.15
N THR A 108 11.94 -20.53 -12.37
CA THR A 108 11.00 -20.32 -13.48
C THR A 108 11.69 -19.86 -14.76
N HIS A 109 12.68 -18.96 -14.66
CA HIS A 109 13.34 -18.35 -15.82
C HIS A 109 14.74 -18.90 -16.08
N SER A 110 15.25 -19.82 -15.24
CA SER A 110 16.59 -20.44 -15.33
C SER A 110 17.79 -19.49 -15.33
N GLY A 111 17.59 -18.18 -15.13
CA GLY A 111 18.64 -17.18 -15.06
C GLY A 111 19.28 -17.07 -13.68
N PHE A 112 20.31 -16.25 -13.57
CA PHE A 112 21.07 -16.04 -12.34
C PHE A 112 20.37 -15.02 -11.42
N LEU A 113 20.14 -15.40 -10.17
CA LEU A 113 19.66 -14.54 -9.10
C LEU A 113 20.83 -14.22 -8.17
N PRO A 114 21.31 -12.98 -8.10
CA PRO A 114 22.48 -12.65 -7.31
C PRO A 114 22.18 -12.77 -5.81
N THR A 115 23.21 -13.07 -5.04
CA THR A 115 23.16 -13.12 -3.57
C THR A 115 24.06 -12.05 -2.96
N GLY A 116 24.06 -11.92 -1.63
CA GLY A 116 25.05 -11.12 -0.91
C GLY A 116 26.49 -11.54 -1.23
N GLU A 117 26.69 -12.84 -1.49
CA GLU A 117 28.00 -13.40 -1.87
C GLU A 117 28.41 -12.91 -3.27
N THR A 118 27.47 -12.84 -4.22
CA THR A 118 27.73 -12.24 -5.54
C THR A 118 28.14 -10.77 -5.41
N ALA A 119 27.48 -9.99 -4.54
CA ALA A 119 27.87 -8.61 -4.28
C ALA A 119 29.26 -8.53 -3.65
N ALA A 120 29.55 -9.40 -2.68
CA ALA A 120 30.83 -9.45 -2.00
C ALA A 120 31.99 -9.79 -2.95
N PHE A 121 31.77 -10.72 -3.87
CA PHE A 121 32.73 -11.04 -4.92
C PHE A 121 33.01 -9.85 -5.83
N ILE A 122 31.97 -9.16 -6.32
CA ILE A 122 32.15 -8.01 -7.20
C ILE A 122 32.93 -6.90 -6.49
N LEU A 123 32.56 -6.56 -5.26
CA LEU A 123 33.10 -5.40 -4.55
C LEU A 123 34.48 -5.67 -3.91
N ALA A 124 34.65 -6.82 -3.27
CA ALA A 124 35.85 -7.12 -2.49
C ALA A 124 36.73 -8.23 -3.08
N GLY A 125 36.18 -9.15 -3.86
CA GLY A 125 36.92 -10.34 -4.31
C GLY A 125 37.42 -11.14 -3.11
N ASP A 126 38.74 -11.33 -3.03
CA ASP A 126 39.41 -12.07 -1.94
C ASP A 126 39.88 -11.17 -0.77
N ASP A 127 39.64 -9.86 -0.83
CA ASP A 127 40.01 -8.91 0.23
C ASP A 127 39.09 -9.08 1.45
N LEU A 128 39.60 -9.76 2.47
CA LEU A 128 38.80 -10.12 3.64
C LEU A 128 38.31 -8.92 4.45
N GLU A 129 39.09 -7.84 4.53
CA GLU A 129 38.72 -6.63 5.27
C GLU A 129 37.50 -5.98 4.60
N LYS A 130 37.56 -5.77 3.29
CA LYS A 130 36.45 -5.22 2.52
C LYS A 130 35.20 -6.10 2.55
N ARG A 131 35.36 -7.43 2.64
CA ARG A 131 34.23 -8.37 2.78
C ARG A 131 33.46 -8.20 4.09
N PHE A 132 34.12 -7.77 5.17
CA PHE A 132 33.42 -7.45 6.41
C PHE A 132 32.59 -6.18 6.27
N ASP A 133 33.12 -5.17 5.57
CA ASP A 133 32.42 -3.90 5.34
C ASP A 133 31.14 -4.07 4.50
N ILE A 134 31.11 -5.04 3.58
CA ILE A 134 29.92 -5.32 2.74
C ILE A 134 28.70 -5.72 3.57
N GLN A 135 28.89 -6.36 4.73
CA GLN A 135 27.76 -6.74 5.59
C GLN A 135 26.98 -5.51 6.07
N ALA A 136 27.66 -4.38 6.29
CA ALA A 136 27.04 -3.14 6.73
C ALA A 136 26.03 -2.55 5.72
N LEU A 137 26.16 -2.87 4.42
CA LEU A 137 25.20 -2.46 3.39
C LEU A 137 23.80 -3.07 3.61
N TYR A 138 23.73 -4.18 4.36
CA TYR A 138 22.52 -4.94 4.63
C TYR A 138 22.02 -4.77 6.06
N ASP A 139 22.67 -3.93 6.86
CA ASP A 139 22.22 -3.63 8.22
C ASP A 139 20.84 -2.95 8.23
N PRO A 140 20.00 -3.20 9.26
CA PRO A 140 18.69 -2.56 9.38
C PRO A 140 18.74 -1.02 9.38
N ASP A 141 19.86 -0.44 9.83
CA ASP A 141 20.09 1.00 9.85
C ASP A 141 20.60 1.55 8.52
N HIS A 142 21.01 0.69 7.59
CA HIS A 142 21.40 1.11 6.25
C HIS A 142 20.19 1.64 5.48
N PHE A 143 20.37 2.63 4.60
CA PHE A 143 19.24 3.26 3.90
C PHE A 143 18.52 2.27 2.96
N PHE A 144 19.21 1.23 2.47
CA PHE A 144 18.56 0.15 1.71
C PHE A 144 17.44 -0.52 2.50
N ALA A 145 17.70 -0.87 3.77
CA ALA A 145 16.72 -1.48 4.66
C ALA A 145 15.68 -0.45 5.14
N ARG A 146 16.12 0.69 5.68
CA ARG A 146 15.22 1.74 6.24
C ARG A 146 14.18 2.24 5.24
N LYS A 147 14.55 2.37 3.97
CA LYS A 147 13.64 2.80 2.89
C LYS A 147 13.06 1.65 2.08
N THR A 148 13.38 0.41 2.44
CA THR A 148 12.92 -0.80 1.77
C THR A 148 13.22 -0.78 0.26
N ILE A 149 14.42 -0.32 -0.11
CA ILE A 149 14.88 -0.27 -1.50
C ILE A 149 15.15 -1.69 -1.98
N LEU A 150 16.00 -2.40 -1.24
CA LEU A 150 16.40 -3.76 -1.50
C LEU A 150 16.74 -4.45 -0.18
N ARG A 151 16.81 -5.78 -0.21
CA ARG A 151 17.15 -6.60 0.96
C ARG A 151 17.83 -7.90 0.53
N LEU A 152 18.51 -8.54 1.49
CA LEU A 152 18.85 -9.95 1.38
C LEU A 152 17.71 -10.77 1.95
N GLU A 153 17.26 -11.78 1.20
CA GLU A 153 16.29 -12.74 1.70
C GLU A 153 16.91 -13.56 2.84
N PRO A 154 16.16 -13.82 3.93
CA PRO A 154 16.66 -14.61 5.04
C PRO A 154 16.93 -16.05 4.59
N VAL A 155 18.05 -16.59 5.04
CA VAL A 155 18.46 -17.97 4.78
C VAL A 155 18.19 -18.88 5.98
N GLU A 156 18.26 -20.19 5.77
CA GLU A 156 18.17 -21.15 6.87
C GLU A 156 19.33 -20.97 7.87
N LYS A 157 19.14 -21.37 9.14
CA LYS A 157 20.11 -21.11 10.21
C LYS A 157 21.51 -21.72 9.96
N THR A 158 21.60 -22.71 9.10
CA THR A 158 22.85 -23.39 8.74
C THR A 158 23.55 -22.78 7.53
N GLU A 159 22.88 -21.88 6.82
CA GLU A 159 23.40 -21.23 5.61
C GLU A 159 24.16 -19.94 5.97
N PRO A 160 25.23 -19.61 5.22
CA PRO A 160 25.93 -18.34 5.38
C PRO A 160 25.00 -17.14 5.14
N PHE A 161 25.16 -16.08 5.93
CA PHE A 161 24.38 -14.85 5.82
C PHE A 161 24.31 -14.28 4.39
N LEU A 162 25.44 -14.27 3.67
CA LEU A 162 25.55 -13.74 2.32
C LEU A 162 24.97 -14.66 1.23
N SER A 163 24.56 -15.89 1.56
CA SER A 163 23.87 -16.78 0.63
C SER A 163 22.43 -16.33 0.31
N GLY A 164 21.90 -15.34 1.05
CA GLY A 164 20.57 -14.78 0.80
C GLY A 164 20.46 -14.14 -0.58
N ALA A 165 19.32 -14.35 -1.24
CA ALA A 165 19.04 -13.73 -2.54
C ALA A 165 18.92 -12.21 -2.37
N LEU A 166 19.58 -11.45 -3.24
CA LEU A 166 19.49 -10.00 -3.28
C LEU A 166 18.25 -9.60 -4.09
N THR A 167 17.26 -9.02 -3.42
CA THR A 167 15.98 -8.67 -4.04
C THR A 167 15.69 -7.17 -3.93
N ILE A 168 15.23 -6.57 -5.03
CA ILE A 168 14.71 -5.21 -5.04
C ILE A 168 13.21 -5.22 -4.71
N SER A 169 12.73 -4.22 -3.97
CA SER A 169 11.30 -4.12 -3.70
C SER A 169 10.50 -3.77 -4.95
N ALA A 170 9.26 -4.27 -5.03
CA ALA A 170 8.36 -4.00 -6.16
C ALA A 170 8.12 -2.49 -6.38
N GLU A 171 8.18 -1.70 -5.31
CA GLU A 171 8.08 -0.25 -5.37
C GLU A 171 9.24 0.38 -6.13
N TYR A 172 10.46 0.09 -5.72
CA TYR A 172 11.64 0.66 -6.36
C TYR A 172 11.81 0.09 -7.76
N LEU A 173 11.48 -1.19 -7.99
CA LEU A 173 11.42 -1.75 -9.34
C LEU A 173 10.46 -0.96 -10.24
N SER A 174 9.23 -0.66 -9.79
CA SER A 174 8.28 0.15 -10.56
C SER A 174 8.80 1.56 -10.81
N LYS A 175 9.33 2.23 -9.79
CA LYS A 175 9.84 3.61 -9.91
C LYS A 175 11.06 3.71 -10.82
N LEU A 176 11.96 2.72 -10.76
CA LEU A 176 13.19 2.65 -11.57
C LEU A 176 12.91 2.23 -13.01
N THR A 177 11.88 1.43 -13.28
CA THR A 177 11.54 0.99 -14.64
C THR A 177 10.50 1.88 -15.32
N THR A 178 9.34 2.09 -14.69
CA THR A 178 8.20 2.81 -15.28
C THR A 178 8.15 4.29 -14.90
N GLY A 179 8.74 4.65 -13.76
CA GLY A 179 8.64 6.02 -13.20
C GLY A 179 7.33 6.31 -12.48
N LEU A 180 6.54 5.26 -12.18
CA LEU A 180 5.27 5.33 -11.46
C LEU A 180 5.40 4.65 -10.10
N ASP A 181 4.63 5.15 -9.13
CA ASP A 181 4.48 4.50 -7.82
C ASP A 181 3.80 3.14 -7.97
N HIS A 182 4.34 2.14 -7.28
CA HIS A 182 3.70 0.83 -7.21
C HIS A 182 2.46 0.90 -6.31
N LYS A 183 1.28 0.75 -6.92
CA LYS A 183 0.00 0.66 -6.23
C LYS A 183 -0.50 -0.79 -6.29
N PRO A 184 -0.15 -1.64 -5.31
CA PRO A 184 -0.62 -3.02 -5.28
C PRO A 184 -2.14 -3.06 -5.27
N ASP A 185 -2.71 -4.08 -5.92
CA ASP A 185 -4.12 -4.43 -5.81
C ASP A 185 -4.28 -5.71 -4.96
N TYR A 186 -5.50 -5.97 -4.53
CA TYR A 186 -5.83 -7.08 -3.66
C TYR A 186 -5.35 -8.42 -4.22
N ASN A 187 -4.62 -9.18 -3.40
CA ASN A 187 -4.29 -10.58 -3.66
C ASN A 187 -4.13 -11.34 -2.34
N ILE A 188 -3.87 -12.65 -2.40
CA ILE A 188 -3.74 -13.52 -1.22
C ILE A 188 -2.65 -13.03 -0.26
N HIS A 189 -1.55 -12.47 -0.78
CA HIS A 189 -0.42 -11.95 0.01
C HIS A 189 -0.54 -10.47 0.37
N PHE A 190 -1.56 -9.78 -0.16
CA PHE A 190 -1.81 -8.36 0.09
C PHE A 190 -3.33 -8.11 0.23
N PRO A 191 -3.89 -8.30 1.44
CA PRO A 191 -5.33 -8.26 1.70
C PRO A 191 -5.90 -6.83 1.77
N ALA A 192 -5.39 -5.92 0.94
CA ALA A 192 -5.84 -4.54 0.88
C ALA A 192 -6.16 -4.13 -0.56
N LYS A 193 -7.24 -3.37 -0.74
CA LYS A 193 -7.70 -2.89 -2.04
C LYS A 193 -7.64 -1.37 -2.10
N LEU A 194 -7.01 -0.81 -3.12
CA LEU A 194 -7.07 0.63 -3.37
C LEU A 194 -8.51 1.04 -3.70
N ILE A 195 -9.06 1.97 -2.93
CA ILE A 195 -10.39 2.53 -3.18
C ILE A 195 -10.28 3.96 -3.72
N THR A 196 -11.08 4.27 -4.74
CA THR A 196 -11.15 5.58 -5.38
C THR A 196 -12.62 5.93 -5.64
N THR A 197 -12.90 7.22 -5.81
CA THR A 197 -14.25 7.71 -6.11
C THR A 197 -14.19 8.83 -7.14
N GLN A 198 -15.20 8.86 -8.02
CA GLN A 198 -15.42 9.98 -8.95
C GLN A 198 -16.23 11.11 -8.30
N LEU A 199 -16.88 10.84 -7.17
CA LEU A 199 -17.68 11.82 -6.43
C LEU A 199 -16.79 12.88 -5.76
N ASP A 200 -17.41 14.00 -5.41
CA ASP A 200 -16.83 15.14 -4.70
C ASP A 200 -17.53 15.40 -3.36
N TRP A 201 -16.99 16.30 -2.55
CA TRP A 201 -17.57 16.67 -1.25
C TRP A 201 -19.01 17.14 -1.31
N LYS A 202 -19.42 17.76 -2.43
CA LYS A 202 -20.81 18.19 -2.65
C LYS A 202 -21.81 17.02 -2.75
N ASP A 203 -21.33 15.84 -3.14
CA ASP A 203 -22.16 14.65 -3.33
C ASP A 203 -22.34 13.89 -2.01
N LEU A 204 -21.51 14.20 -1.00
CA LEU A 204 -21.60 13.65 0.34
C LEU A 204 -22.36 14.62 1.26
N VAL A 205 -23.42 14.14 1.89
CA VAL A 205 -24.19 14.91 2.87
C VAL A 205 -23.84 14.39 4.27
N LEU A 206 -23.27 15.26 5.11
CA LEU A 206 -22.93 14.98 6.51
C LEU A 206 -23.54 16.04 7.43
N SER A 207 -23.70 15.72 8.71
CA SER A 207 -24.00 16.74 9.72
C SER A 207 -22.80 17.69 9.89
N PRO A 208 -23.02 18.93 10.34
CA PRO A 208 -21.94 19.88 10.61
C PRO A 208 -20.88 19.34 11.57
N GLU A 209 -21.29 18.58 12.58
CA GLU A 209 -20.40 17.96 13.57
C GLU A 209 -19.53 16.89 12.91
N ALA A 210 -20.13 15.98 12.15
CA ALA A 210 -19.38 14.94 11.44
C ALA A 210 -18.39 15.54 10.44
N MET A 211 -18.77 16.62 9.74
CA MET A 211 -17.89 17.32 8.81
C MET A 211 -16.72 18.02 9.52
N ALA A 212 -16.94 18.58 10.71
CA ALA A 212 -15.88 19.17 11.51
C ALA A 212 -14.84 18.11 11.93
N ASP A 213 -15.29 16.94 12.41
CA ASP A 213 -14.37 15.87 12.79
C ASP A 213 -13.60 15.29 11.60
N VAL A 214 -14.26 15.14 10.45
CA VAL A 214 -13.61 14.72 9.20
C VAL A 214 -12.55 15.74 8.76
N SER A 215 -12.83 17.04 8.94
CA SER A 215 -11.88 18.11 8.63
C SER A 215 -10.62 18.05 9.51
N HIS A 216 -10.72 17.59 10.75
CA HIS A 216 -9.55 17.35 11.60
C HIS A 216 -8.62 16.27 11.03
N ILE A 217 -9.18 15.23 10.39
CA ILE A 217 -8.40 14.17 9.73
C ILE A 217 -7.61 14.74 8.55
N ALA A 218 -8.27 15.52 7.70
CA ALA A 218 -7.62 16.18 6.57
C ALA A 218 -6.53 17.16 7.03
N THR A 219 -6.81 17.91 8.10
CA THR A 219 -5.84 18.83 8.73
C THR A 219 -4.62 18.07 9.24
N TRP A 220 -4.80 16.91 9.90
CA TRP A 220 -3.68 16.08 10.34
C TRP A 220 -2.85 15.57 9.17
N LEU A 221 -3.47 15.11 8.09
CA LEU A 221 -2.76 14.64 6.90
C LEU A 221 -1.87 15.73 6.28
N GLN A 222 -2.33 16.98 6.28
CA GLN A 222 -1.60 18.10 5.70
C GLN A 222 -0.57 18.73 6.66
N HIS A 223 -0.86 18.77 7.96
CA HIS A 223 -0.11 19.57 8.93
C HIS A 223 0.47 18.75 10.10
N GLY A 224 0.24 17.45 10.17
CA GLY A 224 0.76 16.56 11.22
C GLY A 224 2.28 16.65 11.43
N PRO A 225 3.11 16.63 10.36
CA PRO A 225 4.56 16.85 10.50
C PRO A 225 4.92 18.23 11.07
N THR A 226 4.16 19.28 10.71
CA THR A 226 4.35 20.62 11.27
C THR A 226 4.04 20.65 12.76
N ILE A 227 2.90 20.09 13.17
CA ILE A 227 2.49 20.01 14.58
C ILE A 227 3.54 19.25 15.41
N ARG A 228 4.05 18.13 14.89
CA ARG A 228 5.01 17.31 15.64
C ARG A 228 6.42 17.91 15.67
N ASN A 229 6.92 18.38 14.53
CA ASN A 229 8.32 18.78 14.40
C ASN A 229 8.50 20.28 14.68
N HIS A 230 7.72 21.14 14.02
CA HIS A 230 7.89 22.59 14.13
C HIS A 230 7.38 23.14 15.46
N TRP A 231 6.27 22.60 15.98
CA TRP A 231 5.76 23.01 17.31
C TRP A 231 6.38 22.21 18.45
N GLY A 232 7.28 21.26 18.15
CA GLY A 232 7.98 20.45 19.16
C GLY A 232 7.11 19.45 19.93
N LEU A 233 5.88 19.18 19.47
CA LEU A 233 4.94 18.28 20.16
C LEU A 233 5.21 16.79 19.90
N GLY A 234 6.23 16.44 19.12
CA GLY A 234 6.56 15.05 18.80
C GLY A 234 6.92 14.17 20.01
N LYS A 235 7.24 14.76 21.18
CA LYS A 235 7.46 14.02 22.44
C LYS A 235 6.16 13.60 23.13
N VAL A 236 5.07 14.31 22.88
CA VAL A 236 3.75 14.07 23.49
C VAL A 236 2.83 13.35 22.52
N ILE A 237 2.91 13.73 21.24
CA ILE A 237 2.05 13.22 20.17
C ILE A 237 2.82 12.18 19.38
N LYS A 238 2.41 10.92 19.54
CA LYS A 238 2.90 9.79 18.74
C LYS A 238 2.62 10.04 17.24
N PRO A 239 3.45 9.49 16.34
CA PRO A 239 3.11 9.47 14.92
C PRO A 239 1.78 8.73 14.68
N GLY A 240 1.09 9.11 13.61
CA GLY A 240 -0.18 8.53 13.18
C GLY A 240 -1.43 9.14 13.82
N TYR A 241 -2.57 8.88 13.18
CA TYR A 241 -3.87 9.39 13.59
C TYR A 241 -4.94 8.33 13.35
N ARG A 242 -5.64 7.94 14.41
CA ARG A 242 -6.61 6.86 14.43
C ARG A 242 -8.00 7.45 14.57
N CYS A 243 -8.85 7.05 13.65
CA CYS A 243 -10.24 7.48 13.57
C CYS A 243 -11.17 6.28 13.68
N LEU A 244 -12.30 6.49 14.34
CA LEU A 244 -13.41 5.54 14.38
C LEU A 244 -14.60 6.13 13.62
N PHE A 245 -15.05 5.47 12.56
CA PHE A 245 -16.26 5.79 11.82
C PHE A 245 -17.35 4.80 12.22
N TYR A 246 -18.45 5.29 12.78
CA TYR A 246 -19.53 4.42 13.23
C TYR A 246 -20.90 4.95 12.81
N GLY A 247 -21.84 4.03 12.61
CA GLY A 247 -23.21 4.34 12.25
C GLY A 247 -23.78 3.29 11.29
N PRO A 248 -25.07 3.39 10.93
CA PRO A 248 -25.74 2.41 10.07
C PRO A 248 -25.03 2.19 8.71
N PRO A 249 -25.26 1.05 8.04
CA PRO A 249 -24.74 0.85 6.69
C PRO A 249 -25.31 1.89 5.72
N GLY A 250 -24.54 2.22 4.68
CA GLY A 250 -25.00 3.14 3.62
C GLY A 250 -24.98 4.64 3.97
N THR A 251 -24.44 5.05 5.13
CA THR A 251 -24.36 6.47 5.55
C THR A 251 -23.10 7.20 5.10
N GLY A 252 -22.28 6.59 4.24
CA GLY A 252 -21.15 7.27 3.59
C GLY A 252 -19.77 7.13 4.26
N LYS A 253 -19.59 6.22 5.22
CA LYS A 253 -18.30 5.95 5.90
C LYS A 253 -17.13 5.74 4.92
N THR A 254 -17.26 4.78 4.00
CA THR A 254 -16.23 4.46 2.99
C THR A 254 -16.02 5.61 2.00
N LEU A 255 -17.10 6.27 1.58
CA LEU A 255 -17.04 7.41 0.67
C LEU A 255 -16.27 8.58 1.31
N THR A 256 -16.53 8.85 2.58
CA THR A 256 -15.84 9.90 3.36
C THR A 256 -14.34 9.65 3.42
N ALA A 257 -13.91 8.43 3.77
CA ALA A 257 -12.50 8.06 3.78
C ALA A 257 -11.84 8.27 2.39
N THR A 258 -12.56 7.87 1.33
CA THR A 258 -12.08 8.03 -0.05
C THR A 258 -11.96 9.50 -0.46
N LEU A 259 -12.90 10.36 -0.04
CA LEU A 259 -12.87 11.80 -0.30
C LEU A 259 -11.75 12.52 0.46
N VAL A 260 -11.48 12.11 1.71
CA VAL A 260 -10.32 12.58 2.47
C VAL A 260 -9.02 12.24 1.73
N GLY A 261 -8.87 11.00 1.26
CA GLY A 261 -7.71 10.61 0.45
C GLY A 261 -7.60 11.40 -0.86
N LYS A 262 -8.71 11.52 -1.62
CA LYS A 262 -8.77 12.29 -2.88
C LYS A 262 -8.32 13.73 -2.71
N THR A 263 -8.76 14.41 -1.64
CA THR A 263 -8.43 15.83 -1.41
C THR A 263 -7.06 16.08 -0.80
N THR A 264 -6.51 15.09 -0.09
CA THR A 264 -5.15 15.16 0.46
C THR A 264 -4.09 14.59 -0.49
N GLY A 265 -4.49 13.98 -1.61
CA GLY A 265 -3.59 13.32 -2.55
C GLY A 265 -3.01 12.00 -2.03
N VAL A 266 -3.67 11.41 -1.03
CA VAL A 266 -3.21 10.20 -0.33
C VAL A 266 -4.04 9.00 -0.76
N ASP A 267 -3.36 7.90 -1.11
CA ASP A 267 -4.02 6.65 -1.47
C ASP A 267 -4.72 6.02 -0.26
N VAL A 268 -5.93 5.51 -0.49
CA VAL A 268 -6.75 4.87 0.55
C VAL A 268 -6.84 3.38 0.26
N TYR A 269 -6.32 2.57 1.18
CA TYR A 269 -6.36 1.12 1.10
C TYR A 269 -7.42 0.57 2.03
N ARG A 270 -8.42 -0.10 1.47
CA ARG A 270 -9.46 -0.80 2.22
C ARG A 270 -9.01 -2.20 2.58
N ILE A 271 -9.05 -2.52 3.87
CA ILE A 271 -8.88 -3.86 4.44
C ILE A 271 -10.21 -4.30 5.01
N ASP A 272 -10.69 -5.46 4.59
CA ASP A 272 -11.94 -6.06 5.08
C ASP A 272 -11.60 -7.02 6.22
N LEU A 273 -11.93 -6.62 7.45
CA LEU A 273 -11.51 -7.35 8.64
C LEU A 273 -12.24 -8.69 8.81
N SER A 274 -13.47 -8.82 8.33
CA SER A 274 -14.19 -10.10 8.42
C SER A 274 -13.52 -11.16 7.54
N LYS A 275 -12.96 -10.77 6.39
CA LYS A 275 -12.21 -11.69 5.50
C LYS A 275 -10.85 -12.08 6.04
N VAL A 276 -10.21 -11.16 6.76
CA VAL A 276 -8.88 -11.34 7.37
C VAL A 276 -9.00 -12.32 8.55
N VAL A 277 -9.91 -12.07 9.48
CA VAL A 277 -10.06 -12.89 10.71
C VAL A 277 -10.64 -14.29 10.44
N SER A 278 -11.41 -14.48 9.36
CA SER A 278 -12.16 -15.73 9.14
C SER A 278 -11.42 -16.84 8.41
N LYS A 279 -10.29 -16.59 7.74
CA LYS A 279 -9.79 -17.53 6.72
C LYS A 279 -8.50 -18.29 7.04
N TYR A 280 -7.53 -17.74 7.77
CA TYR A 280 -6.26 -18.45 8.00
C TYR A 280 -5.59 -18.01 9.31
N ILE A 281 -5.48 -18.92 10.28
CA ILE A 281 -4.73 -18.71 11.52
C ILE A 281 -3.24 -18.60 11.14
N GLY A 282 -2.61 -17.45 11.42
CA GLY A 282 -1.17 -17.19 11.20
C GLY A 282 -0.75 -16.62 9.83
N GLU A 283 -1.20 -17.15 8.69
CA GLU A 283 -0.83 -16.58 7.36
C GLU A 283 -1.37 -15.16 7.17
N THR A 284 -2.54 -14.90 7.74
CA THR A 284 -3.21 -13.60 7.73
C THR A 284 -2.36 -12.53 8.43
N GLU A 285 -1.68 -12.87 9.53
CA GLU A 285 -0.83 -11.96 10.29
C GLU A 285 0.34 -11.48 9.44
N LYS A 286 1.04 -12.41 8.77
CA LYS A 286 2.18 -12.10 7.91
C LYS A 286 1.77 -11.21 6.73
N ASN A 287 0.63 -11.51 6.11
CA ASN A 287 0.13 -10.73 4.98
C ASN A 287 -0.30 -9.33 5.42
N LEU A 288 -0.94 -9.20 6.58
CA LEU A 288 -1.35 -7.91 7.13
C LEU A 288 -0.16 -7.08 7.63
N ALA A 289 0.84 -7.72 8.22
CA ALA A 289 2.12 -7.09 8.56
C ALA A 289 2.74 -6.44 7.32
N GLY A 290 2.77 -7.17 6.20
CA GLY A 290 3.24 -6.68 4.91
C GLY A 290 2.45 -5.49 4.36
N VAL A 291 1.15 -5.39 4.64
CA VAL A 291 0.35 -4.19 4.30
C VAL A 291 0.84 -2.98 5.08
N PHE A 292 0.99 -3.11 6.40
CA PHE A 292 1.51 -2.02 7.25
C PHE A 292 2.93 -1.61 6.85
N ASP A 293 3.82 -2.56 6.59
CA ASP A 293 5.22 -2.27 6.23
C ASP A 293 5.29 -1.49 4.91
N GLN A 294 4.48 -1.85 3.91
CA GLN A 294 4.39 -1.08 2.67
C GLN A 294 3.74 0.29 2.87
N ALA A 295 2.77 0.38 3.77
CA ALA A 295 2.04 1.62 4.03
C ALA A 295 2.89 2.68 4.75
N VAL A 296 3.89 2.28 5.55
CA VAL A 296 4.76 3.19 6.32
C VAL A 296 5.50 4.15 5.39
N ASN A 297 6.04 3.62 4.28
CA ASN A 297 6.84 4.41 3.33
C ASN A 297 6.01 5.26 2.37
N LYS A 298 4.69 5.04 2.29
CA LYS A 298 3.80 5.66 1.31
C LYS A 298 2.75 6.60 1.90
N ASN A 299 2.74 6.74 3.23
CA ASN A 299 1.80 7.58 3.96
C ASN A 299 0.33 7.28 3.61
N TRP A 300 -0.02 6.02 3.36
CA TRP A 300 -1.37 5.62 2.99
C TRP A 300 -2.40 5.85 4.10
N ILE A 301 -3.66 6.02 3.72
CA ILE A 301 -4.78 5.89 4.65
C ILE A 301 -5.18 4.41 4.66
N LEU A 302 -5.10 3.77 5.82
CA LEU A 302 -5.58 2.40 6.02
C LEU A 302 -7.01 2.43 6.52
N PHE A 303 -7.96 2.09 5.64
CA PHE A 303 -9.38 2.01 5.95
C PHE A 303 -9.77 0.56 6.27
N PHE A 304 -10.02 0.28 7.54
CA PHE A 304 -10.46 -1.03 8.00
C PHE A 304 -12.00 -1.05 8.03
N ASP A 305 -12.59 -1.81 7.12
CA ASP A 305 -14.04 -2.02 7.04
C ASP A 305 -14.47 -3.21 7.90
N GLU A 306 -15.73 -3.22 8.31
CA GLU A 306 -16.31 -4.27 9.17
C GLU A 306 -15.51 -4.52 10.47
N ALA A 307 -15.06 -3.43 11.10
CA ALA A 307 -14.27 -3.50 12.33
C ALA A 307 -15.03 -4.12 13.52
N ASP A 308 -16.34 -4.34 13.39
CA ASP A 308 -17.16 -5.16 14.29
C ASP A 308 -16.54 -6.55 14.56
N ALA A 309 -15.82 -7.12 13.58
CA ALA A 309 -15.09 -8.38 13.73
C ALA A 309 -13.98 -8.32 14.80
N LEU A 310 -13.44 -7.14 15.09
CA LEU A 310 -12.45 -6.92 16.17
C LEU A 310 -13.11 -6.62 17.51
N PHE A 311 -14.36 -6.16 17.49
CA PHE A 311 -15.11 -5.68 18.66
C PHE A 311 -16.13 -6.68 19.19
N GLY A 312 -16.24 -7.86 18.56
CA GLY A 312 -17.07 -8.94 19.08
C GLY A 312 -16.75 -9.16 20.57
N LYS A 313 -17.79 -9.23 21.41
CA LYS A 313 -17.63 -9.49 22.86
C LYS A 313 -16.62 -10.62 23.02
N ARG A 314 -15.48 -10.34 23.68
CA ARG A 314 -14.46 -11.34 24.03
C ARG A 314 -15.21 -12.57 24.53
N THR A 315 -15.23 -13.64 23.73
CA THR A 315 -15.94 -14.86 24.12
C THR A 315 -15.33 -15.28 25.45
N GLN A 316 -16.19 -15.52 26.46
CA GLN A 316 -15.72 -16.03 27.75
C GLN A 316 -14.90 -17.28 27.45
N THR A 317 -13.61 -17.20 27.81
CA THR A 317 -12.57 -18.16 27.42
C THR A 317 -12.96 -19.56 27.86
N SER A 318 -13.43 -20.38 26.90
CA SER A 318 -13.75 -21.79 27.13
C SER A 318 -12.96 -22.72 26.21
N SER A 319 -12.44 -22.24 25.08
CA SER A 319 -11.64 -23.03 24.14
C SER A 319 -10.25 -22.44 23.83
N ALA A 320 -9.33 -23.27 23.35
CA ALA A 320 -8.02 -22.82 22.87
C ALA A 320 -8.12 -21.87 21.66
N HIS A 321 -9.12 -22.08 20.79
CA HIS A 321 -9.40 -21.24 19.62
C HIS A 321 -9.75 -19.79 20.00
N ASP A 322 -10.49 -19.58 21.09
CA ASP A 322 -10.81 -18.24 21.59
C ASP A 322 -9.57 -17.47 22.06
N ARG A 323 -8.56 -18.16 22.60
CA ARG A 323 -7.31 -17.50 23.04
C ARG A 323 -6.48 -17.03 21.86
N TYR A 324 -6.39 -17.83 20.79
CA TYR A 324 -5.69 -17.46 19.57
C TYR A 324 -6.34 -16.25 18.88
N ALA A 325 -7.67 -16.24 18.76
CA ALA A 325 -8.39 -15.09 18.18
C ALA A 325 -8.14 -13.79 18.97
N ASN A 326 -8.12 -13.84 20.31
CA ASN A 326 -7.83 -12.66 21.14
C ASN A 326 -6.38 -12.17 20.97
N GLN A 327 -5.42 -13.07 20.75
CA GLN A 327 -4.03 -12.71 20.49
C GLN A 327 -3.87 -12.02 19.12
N GLU A 328 -4.56 -12.52 18.08
CA GLU A 328 -4.56 -11.91 16.74
C GLU A 328 -5.17 -10.50 16.76
N VAL A 329 -6.30 -10.32 17.44
CA VAL A 329 -6.90 -8.99 17.65
C VAL A 329 -5.90 -8.08 18.35
N SER A 330 -5.27 -8.54 19.44
CA SER A 330 -4.28 -7.75 20.18
C SER A 330 -3.09 -7.32 19.31
N TYR A 331 -2.56 -8.23 18.50
CA TYR A 331 -1.51 -7.94 17.53
C TYR A 331 -1.92 -6.87 16.53
N LEU A 332 -3.10 -7.02 15.92
CA LEU A 332 -3.60 -6.06 14.94
C LEU A 332 -3.80 -4.68 15.56
N LEU A 333 -4.35 -4.62 16.78
CA LEU A 333 -4.50 -3.35 17.50
C LEU A 333 -3.14 -2.67 17.74
N GLN A 334 -2.12 -3.45 18.12
CA GLN A 334 -0.76 -2.92 18.26
C GLN A 334 -0.23 -2.37 16.92
N ARG A 335 -0.41 -3.08 15.80
CA ARG A 335 0.00 -2.59 14.49
C ARG A 335 -0.72 -1.31 14.05
N ILE A 336 -2.01 -1.18 14.38
CA ILE A 336 -2.79 0.05 14.16
C ILE A 336 -2.24 1.23 14.99
N GLU A 337 -1.80 0.96 16.23
CA GLU A 337 -1.20 1.95 17.12
C GLU A 337 0.23 2.33 16.75
N ASP A 338 0.98 1.42 16.12
CA ASP A 338 2.36 1.67 15.71
C ASP A 338 2.43 2.30 14.32
N TYR A 339 1.37 2.20 13.51
CA TYR A 339 1.34 2.77 12.16
C TYR A 339 1.43 4.31 12.18
N PRO A 340 2.46 4.92 11.56
CA PRO A 340 2.69 6.37 11.65
C PRO A 340 1.77 7.21 10.74
N GLY A 341 0.96 6.57 9.89
CA GLY A 341 -0.01 7.23 9.02
C GLY A 341 -1.42 7.29 9.61
N VAL A 342 -2.43 7.50 8.76
CA VAL A 342 -3.83 7.58 9.19
C VAL A 342 -4.49 6.21 9.11
N VAL A 343 -5.15 5.81 10.20
CA VAL A 343 -5.98 4.61 10.25
C VAL A 343 -7.42 5.02 10.50
N ILE A 344 -8.35 4.50 9.70
CA ILE A 344 -9.78 4.70 9.86
C ILE A 344 -10.42 3.33 10.06
N LEU A 345 -11.01 3.08 11.23
CA LEU A 345 -11.80 1.87 11.50
C LEU A 345 -13.28 2.19 11.28
N ALA A 346 -13.97 1.41 10.46
CA ALA A 346 -15.39 1.56 10.19
C ALA A 346 -16.21 0.39 10.75
N THR A 347 -17.27 0.71 11.49
CA THR A 347 -18.13 -0.27 12.19
C THR A 347 -19.58 0.14 12.07
N ASN A 348 -20.48 -0.84 12.08
CA ASN A 348 -21.91 -0.61 12.15
C ASN A 348 -22.46 -0.67 13.60
N LEU A 349 -21.70 -1.22 14.56
CA LEU A 349 -22.14 -1.49 15.93
C LEU A 349 -21.30 -0.73 16.97
N LYS A 350 -21.71 0.50 17.32
CA LYS A 350 -21.02 1.30 18.35
C LYS A 350 -21.02 0.63 19.72
N ASP A 351 -22.12 -0.03 20.08
CA ASP A 351 -22.36 -0.55 21.44
C ASP A 351 -21.42 -1.71 21.83
N ASN A 352 -20.67 -2.26 20.87
CA ASN A 352 -19.72 -3.35 21.09
C ASN A 352 -18.28 -2.86 21.35
N ILE A 353 -18.02 -1.55 21.33
CA ILE A 353 -16.66 -1.01 21.49
C ILE A 353 -16.37 -0.76 22.97
N ASP A 354 -15.37 -1.47 23.52
CA ASP A 354 -14.88 -1.26 24.89
C ASP A 354 -14.32 0.17 25.06
N GLU A 355 -14.60 0.79 26.21
CA GLU A 355 -14.14 2.13 26.58
C GLU A 355 -12.61 2.28 26.53
N ALA A 356 -11.87 1.22 26.91
CA ALA A 356 -10.41 1.21 26.83
C ALA A 356 -9.89 1.32 25.38
N PHE A 357 -10.68 0.83 24.42
CA PHE A 357 -10.37 0.92 23.01
C PHE A 357 -10.78 2.27 22.43
N ALA A 358 -11.95 2.78 22.81
CA ALA A 358 -12.44 4.11 22.42
C ALA A 358 -11.42 5.22 22.72
N ARG A 359 -10.72 5.14 23.87
CA ARG A 359 -9.67 6.10 24.28
C ARG A 359 -8.44 6.16 23.38
N ARG A 360 -8.26 5.19 22.47
CA ARG A 360 -7.11 5.13 21.54
C ARG A 360 -7.33 5.94 20.26
N PHE A 361 -8.57 6.31 19.98
CA PHE A 361 -8.94 7.13 18.83
C PHE A 361 -8.79 8.61 19.12
N GLN A 362 -8.23 9.35 18.16
CA GLN A 362 -8.14 10.80 18.22
C GLN A 362 -9.44 11.46 17.72
N SER A 363 -10.12 10.82 16.78
CA SER A 363 -11.43 11.25 16.26
C SER A 363 -12.41 10.10 16.20
N THR A 364 -13.66 10.38 16.58
CA THR A 364 -14.75 9.40 16.55
C THR A 364 -15.94 10.05 15.84
N VAL A 365 -16.16 9.68 14.57
CA VAL A 365 -17.12 10.31 13.67
C VAL A 365 -18.40 9.47 13.61
N TYR A 366 -19.52 10.09 13.96
CA TYR A 366 -20.83 9.46 13.85
C TYR A 366 -21.48 9.76 12.49
N PHE A 367 -21.98 8.72 11.83
CA PHE A 367 -22.71 8.81 10.58
C PHE A 367 -24.16 8.36 10.80
N PRO A 368 -25.07 9.27 11.25
CA PRO A 368 -26.48 8.94 11.46
C PRO A 368 -27.21 8.66 10.13
N ILE A 369 -28.43 8.14 10.24
CA ILE A 369 -29.37 8.18 9.11
C ILE A 369 -29.68 9.66 8.83
N PRO A 370 -29.60 10.12 7.57
CA PRO A 370 -29.83 11.52 7.23
C PRO A 370 -31.27 11.94 7.57
N ASP A 371 -31.45 13.17 8.02
CA ASP A 371 -32.78 13.77 8.22
C ASP A 371 -33.51 14.06 6.89
N ALA A 372 -34.74 14.57 6.94
CA ALA A 372 -35.53 14.83 5.73
C ALA A 372 -34.87 15.86 4.80
N ASP A 373 -34.25 16.91 5.34
CA ASP A 373 -33.58 17.95 4.54
C ASP A 373 -32.30 17.40 3.88
N GLN A 374 -31.52 16.62 4.63
CA GLN A 374 -30.35 15.92 4.13
C GLN A 374 -30.72 14.87 3.08
N ARG A 375 -31.82 14.12 3.26
CA ARG A 375 -32.33 13.18 2.25
C ARG A 375 -32.77 13.91 0.98
N LEU A 376 -33.43 15.06 1.11
CA LEU A 376 -33.80 15.88 -0.05
C LEU A 376 -32.56 16.35 -0.82
N GLN A 377 -31.50 16.74 -0.12
CA GLN A 377 -30.20 17.05 -0.75
C GLN A 377 -29.62 15.84 -1.48
N LEU A 378 -29.63 14.65 -0.86
CA LEU A 378 -29.18 13.41 -1.50
C LEU A 378 -29.95 13.12 -2.80
N TRP A 379 -31.28 13.23 -2.78
CA TRP A 379 -32.13 13.05 -3.97
C TRP A 379 -31.78 14.04 -5.10
N ARG A 380 -31.59 15.32 -4.75
CA ARG A 380 -31.19 16.35 -5.72
C ARG A 380 -29.79 16.12 -6.29
N ASN A 381 -28.87 15.65 -5.45
CA ASN A 381 -27.51 15.32 -5.89
C ASN A 381 -27.49 14.15 -6.89
N MET A 382 -28.38 13.16 -6.72
CA MET A 382 -28.51 12.05 -7.67
C MET A 382 -29.02 12.52 -9.04
N ASP A 383 -29.90 13.52 -9.08
CA ASP A 383 -30.37 14.12 -10.32
C ASP A 383 -29.24 14.88 -11.05
N ASN A 384 -28.35 15.53 -10.29
CA ASN A 384 -27.16 16.26 -10.78
C ASN A 384 -27.49 17.24 -11.93
N GLY A 385 -28.68 17.84 -11.91
CA GLY A 385 -29.15 18.77 -12.94
C GLY A 385 -29.42 18.15 -14.31
N LYS A 386 -29.42 16.81 -14.42
CA LYS A 386 -29.69 16.09 -15.68
C LYS A 386 -31.18 15.80 -15.90
N ARG A 387 -32.04 16.09 -14.91
CA ARG A 387 -33.49 15.82 -14.95
C ARG A 387 -33.78 14.35 -15.25
N ILE A 388 -33.16 13.46 -14.49
CA ILE A 388 -33.40 12.01 -14.57
C ILE A 388 -34.78 11.64 -14.02
N PHE A 389 -35.32 12.46 -13.13
CA PHE A 389 -36.68 12.33 -12.60
C PHE A 389 -37.66 13.12 -13.47
N ALA A 390 -38.82 12.51 -13.74
CA ALA A 390 -39.92 13.19 -14.41
C ALA A 390 -40.60 14.21 -13.49
N ASP A 391 -41.35 15.14 -14.07
CA ASP A 391 -42.01 16.24 -13.35
C ASP A 391 -43.06 15.77 -12.32
N ASP A 392 -43.53 14.51 -12.43
CA ASP A 392 -44.46 13.90 -11.48
C ASP A 392 -43.79 13.44 -10.17
N VAL A 393 -42.45 13.46 -10.11
CA VAL A 393 -41.69 13.00 -8.94
C VAL A 393 -41.57 14.07 -7.87
N ASP A 394 -42.20 13.84 -6.72
CA ASP A 394 -42.10 14.73 -5.56
C ASP A 394 -40.96 14.32 -4.63
N LEU A 395 -39.75 14.83 -4.89
CA LEU A 395 -38.56 14.55 -4.09
C LEU A 395 -38.70 15.00 -2.62
N HIS A 396 -39.46 16.06 -2.34
CA HIS A 396 -39.65 16.54 -0.97
C HIS A 396 -40.49 15.54 -0.17
N ARG A 397 -41.56 15.05 -0.77
CA ARG A 397 -42.38 14.00 -0.17
C ARG A 397 -41.61 12.71 0.01
N LEU A 398 -40.84 12.28 -0.99
CA LEU A 398 -39.99 11.08 -0.87
C LEU A 398 -38.96 11.20 0.26
N ALA A 399 -38.36 12.39 0.44
CA ALA A 399 -37.41 12.64 1.53
C ALA A 399 -38.08 12.66 2.91
N THR A 400 -39.34 13.08 2.99
CA THR A 400 -40.09 13.16 4.26
C THR A 400 -40.64 11.79 4.67
N ASP A 401 -41.26 11.08 3.72
CA ASP A 401 -42.04 9.86 3.97
C ASP A 401 -41.15 8.63 4.19
N TYR A 402 -39.90 8.63 3.69
CA TYR A 402 -39.02 7.46 3.72
C TYR A 402 -37.66 7.73 4.36
N GLU A 403 -37.39 7.05 5.48
CA GLU A 403 -36.10 7.07 6.18
C GLU A 403 -35.05 6.18 5.50
N LEU A 404 -34.42 6.72 4.45
CA LEU A 404 -33.41 6.03 3.65
C LEU A 404 -32.00 6.57 3.92
N SER A 405 -31.01 5.67 3.95
CA SER A 405 -29.59 6.05 3.91
C SER A 405 -29.18 6.54 2.51
N GLY A 406 -28.03 7.22 2.39
CA GLY A 406 -27.53 7.64 1.08
C GLY A 406 -27.26 6.46 0.13
N GLY A 407 -26.78 5.34 0.66
CA GLY A 407 -26.63 4.09 -0.10
C GLY A 407 -27.97 3.51 -0.55
N ALA A 408 -28.99 3.56 0.31
CA ALA A 408 -30.33 3.13 -0.06
C ALA A 408 -30.94 4.03 -1.14
N VAL A 409 -30.78 5.35 -1.06
CA VAL A 409 -31.19 6.30 -2.11
C VAL A 409 -30.51 5.96 -3.44
N ALA A 410 -29.20 5.72 -3.44
CA ALA A 410 -28.47 5.31 -4.65
C ALA A 410 -29.01 3.99 -5.24
N ASN A 411 -29.30 2.99 -4.40
CA ASN A 411 -29.88 1.72 -4.83
C ASN A 411 -31.27 1.91 -5.44
N VAL A 412 -32.09 2.76 -4.83
CA VAL A 412 -33.43 3.09 -5.33
C VAL A 412 -33.33 3.75 -6.70
N VAL A 413 -32.48 4.78 -6.86
CA VAL A 413 -32.27 5.46 -8.16
C VAL A 413 -31.79 4.48 -9.22
N CYS A 414 -30.82 3.64 -8.90
CA CYS A 414 -30.29 2.63 -9.81
C CYS A 414 -31.41 1.67 -10.28
N TYR A 415 -32.19 1.15 -9.34
CA TYR A 415 -33.26 0.20 -9.67
C TYR A 415 -34.41 0.89 -10.44
N SER A 416 -34.76 2.13 -10.09
CA SER A 416 -35.74 2.91 -10.85
C SER A 416 -35.28 3.21 -12.28
N ALA A 417 -33.99 3.49 -12.49
CA ALA A 417 -33.42 3.69 -13.83
C ALA A 417 -33.49 2.39 -14.67
N ILE A 418 -33.22 1.23 -14.06
CA ILE A 418 -33.36 -0.07 -14.73
C ILE A 418 -34.82 -0.28 -15.16
N LEU A 419 -35.79 -0.07 -14.27
CA LEU A 419 -37.20 -0.22 -14.59
C LEU A 419 -37.66 0.76 -15.68
N ALA A 420 -37.14 1.98 -15.67
CA ALA A 420 -37.44 2.97 -16.72
C ALA A 420 -36.95 2.46 -18.08
N MET A 421 -35.73 1.93 -18.16
CA MET A 421 -35.19 1.36 -19.40
C MET A 421 -35.96 0.11 -19.87
N GLU A 422 -36.36 -0.78 -18.95
CA GLU A 422 -37.19 -1.95 -19.29
C GLU A 422 -38.55 -1.56 -19.87
N GLN A 423 -39.10 -0.42 -19.44
CA GLN A 423 -40.38 0.13 -19.90
C GLN A 423 -40.24 1.12 -21.05
N ASN A 424 -39.02 1.31 -21.60
CA ASN A 424 -38.69 2.31 -22.63
C ASN A 424 -39.13 3.74 -22.26
N HIS A 425 -38.93 4.12 -21.00
CA HIS A 425 -39.12 5.49 -20.52
C HIS A 425 -37.79 6.24 -20.48
N ASP A 426 -37.78 7.49 -20.95
CA ASP A 426 -36.59 8.36 -20.94
C ASP A 426 -36.32 9.02 -19.57
N ALA A 427 -37.26 8.91 -18.63
CA ALA A 427 -37.17 9.47 -17.29
C ALA A 427 -37.78 8.55 -16.23
N ILE A 428 -37.32 8.71 -14.99
CA ILE A 428 -37.82 7.99 -13.83
C ILE A 428 -39.11 8.66 -13.33
N THR A 429 -40.23 7.96 -13.40
CA THR A 429 -41.54 8.44 -12.91
C THR A 429 -41.79 8.08 -11.44
N GLN A 430 -42.76 8.74 -10.80
CA GLN A 430 -43.06 8.56 -9.37
C GLN A 430 -43.39 7.10 -9.02
N ASN A 431 -44.14 6.40 -9.88
CA ASN A 431 -44.49 4.99 -9.70
C ASN A 431 -43.24 4.09 -9.67
N LEU A 432 -42.27 4.34 -10.54
CA LEU A 432 -41.02 3.57 -10.59
C LEU A 432 -40.17 3.78 -9.34
N VAL A 433 -40.15 5.00 -8.79
CA VAL A 433 -39.45 5.29 -7.53
C VAL A 433 -40.13 4.57 -6.37
N GLN A 434 -41.45 4.63 -6.27
CA GLN A 434 -42.19 3.95 -5.20
C GLN A 434 -42.00 2.43 -5.24
N ASN A 435 -42.03 1.82 -6.42
CA ASN A 435 -41.75 0.39 -6.59
C ASN A 435 -40.32 0.03 -6.13
N ALA A 436 -39.35 0.91 -6.41
CA ALA A 436 -37.98 0.72 -6.01
C ALA A 436 -37.75 0.90 -4.51
N ILE A 437 -38.36 1.90 -3.89
CA ILE A 437 -38.35 2.08 -2.42
C ILE A 437 -38.97 0.86 -1.74
N ALA A 438 -40.12 0.39 -2.25
CA ALA A 438 -40.79 -0.78 -1.71
C ALA A 438 -39.92 -2.06 -1.75
N LYS A 439 -39.05 -2.18 -2.74
CA LYS A 439 -38.09 -3.28 -2.84
C LYS A 439 -36.92 -3.11 -1.87
N GLU A 440 -36.36 -1.90 -1.76
CA GLU A 440 -35.21 -1.64 -0.88
C GLU A 440 -35.61 -1.79 0.60
N LEU A 441 -36.79 -1.30 1.01
CA LEU A 441 -37.28 -1.49 2.38
C LEU A 441 -37.51 -2.97 2.72
N ARG A 442 -38.03 -3.76 1.78
CA ARG A 442 -38.17 -5.22 1.95
C ARG A 442 -36.83 -5.92 2.16
N LYS A 443 -35.79 -5.48 1.45
CA LYS A 443 -34.42 -6.01 1.61
C LYS A 443 -33.83 -5.67 2.98
N GLU A 444 -34.17 -4.52 3.55
CA GLU A 444 -33.81 -4.12 4.92
C GLU A 444 -34.67 -4.80 6.01
N GLY A 445 -35.64 -5.65 5.63
CA GLY A 445 -36.55 -6.31 6.57
C GLY A 445 -37.63 -5.39 7.16
N LYS A 446 -37.82 -4.19 6.60
CA LYS A 446 -38.90 -3.27 6.98
C LYS A 446 -40.15 -3.57 6.14
N THR A 447 -41.29 -3.74 6.79
CA THR A 447 -42.59 -3.90 6.10
C THR A 447 -43.22 -2.52 5.88
N ILE A 448 -43.77 -2.28 4.70
CA ILE A 448 -44.39 -1.01 4.27
C ILE A 448 -45.74 -0.82 4.94
#